data_AF-A0A1J4KM82-F1
#
_entry.id   AF-A0A1J4KM82-F1
#
_cell.length_a   1.000
_cell.length_b   1.000
_cell.length_c   1.000
_cell.angle_alpha   90.00
_cell.angle_beta   90.00
_cell.angle_gamma   90.00
#
_symmetry.space_group_name_H-M   'P 1'
#
loop_
_entity.id
_entity.type
_entity.pdbx_description
1 polymer ?
#
loop_
_entity_poly.entity_id
_entity_poly.type
_entity_poly.pdbx_seq_one_letter_code
_entity_poly.pdbx_strand_id
1 'polypeptide(L)'
;MELNGLSEFTKDLEILRDLQRKMISILSSIKLPNSSTTNQINDLFNFLEKISISNHFSLYEAFLHIFVHLSIYFDFKETKDENIQSKRQEIFFMILKELILKHSLKTSIHSTTLFLIFLANKHFLLFLLEEGIFDISFLIHEISLFNDQNLFIFFIPEIKKFNLQSYEDFMGHFNLTEEEVIDFSFELKEKSPEEDLTKKEDRDDNNNKEKENQFLIEIRRKIHSEEEIAKIIRSDDINQFIDFVSRKGNFDLNSRIKPTFFENNIDLSSESQGINLLDYSVIFGSINIFRYLLLNKVKFSKESFKYCIIGNNYEILHIFEEDEQLEFDKKCYLKCFEYYHPELIEYFSNFNNSNNANFSEKINDLTISSIIQIFNETTNIEILCEIILKKEISHVSENDQYQYFSSSNYLISTFDLNQIHSNLLNLQFSFSFLYSFLLQQTKIDVNLKNNIFIFQFMIHFYF
;
A
#
# COMPACT_ATOMS: atom_id res chain seq x y z
N MET A 1 -23.56 -18.30 -23.70
CA MET A 1 -23.18 -17.25 -24.66
C MET A 1 -21.68 -17.14 -24.61
N GLU A 2 -20.99 -17.16 -25.74
CA GLU A 2 -19.53 -17.02 -25.76
C GLU A 2 -19.16 -15.56 -25.51
N LEU A 3 -18.28 -15.31 -24.54
CA LEU A 3 -17.72 -14.00 -24.26
C LEU A 3 -16.53 -13.79 -25.20
N ASN A 4 -16.55 -12.69 -25.97
CA ASN A 4 -15.45 -12.37 -26.87
C ASN A 4 -14.19 -12.06 -26.05
N GLY A 5 -13.02 -12.51 -26.51
CA GLY A 5 -11.76 -12.23 -25.81
C GLY A 5 -11.53 -12.99 -24.51
N LEU A 6 -12.46 -13.86 -24.10
CA LEU A 6 -12.35 -14.56 -22.81
C LEU A 6 -11.06 -15.38 -22.69
N SER A 7 -10.62 -16.02 -23.78
CA SER A 7 -9.37 -16.80 -23.78
C SER A 7 -8.14 -15.92 -23.59
N GLU A 8 -8.10 -14.73 -24.18
CA GLU A 8 -7.00 -13.78 -24.03
C GLU A 8 -7.00 -13.21 -22.61
N PHE A 9 -8.16 -12.78 -22.13
CA PHE A 9 -8.33 -12.28 -20.76
C PHE A 9 -7.96 -13.33 -19.69
N THR A 10 -8.33 -14.59 -19.89
CA THR A 10 -7.96 -15.71 -19.02
C THR A 10 -6.44 -15.86 -18.97
N LYS A 11 -5.77 -15.83 -20.13
CA LYS A 11 -4.31 -15.90 -20.22
C LYS A 11 -3.65 -14.70 -19.52
N ASP A 12 -4.19 -13.50 -19.67
CA ASP A 12 -3.68 -12.31 -19.00
C ASP A 12 -3.79 -12.41 -17.48
N LEU A 13 -4.92 -12.91 -16.96
CA LEU A 13 -5.10 -13.19 -15.54
C LEU A 13 -4.08 -14.20 -15.00
N GLU A 14 -3.82 -15.28 -15.74
CA GLU A 14 -2.81 -16.27 -15.35
C GLU A 14 -1.41 -15.67 -15.27
N ILE A 15 -1.03 -14.85 -16.25
CA ILE A 15 0.27 -14.16 -16.25
C ILE A 15 0.37 -13.23 -15.04
N LEU A 16 -0.66 -12.42 -14.76
CA LEU A 16 -0.67 -11.50 -13.63
C LEU A 16 -0.64 -12.24 -12.28
N ARG A 17 -1.35 -13.35 -12.16
CA ARG A 17 -1.29 -14.25 -11.00
C ARG A 17 0.11 -14.77 -10.77
N ASP A 18 0.77 -15.26 -11.81
CA ASP A 18 2.13 -15.78 -11.71
C ASP A 18 3.12 -14.68 -11.33
N LEU A 19 2.96 -13.45 -11.85
CA LEU A 19 3.75 -12.29 -11.43
C LEU A 19 3.53 -11.94 -9.94
N GLN A 20 2.28 -11.88 -9.50
CA GLN A 20 1.95 -11.61 -8.10
C GLN A 20 2.53 -12.68 -7.16
N ARG A 21 2.35 -13.97 -7.47
CA ARG A 21 2.91 -15.09 -6.69
C ARG A 21 4.44 -15.05 -6.63
N LYS A 22 5.11 -14.72 -7.74
CA LYS A 22 6.58 -14.56 -7.77
C LYS A 22 7.03 -13.42 -6.86
N MET A 23 6.35 -12.27 -6.90
CA MET A 23 6.65 -11.15 -6.00
C MET A 23 6.45 -11.53 -4.53
N ILE A 24 5.31 -12.14 -4.19
CA ILE A 24 5.01 -12.62 -2.84
C ILE A 24 6.07 -13.63 -2.37
N SER A 25 6.47 -14.57 -3.21
CA SER A 25 7.54 -15.54 -2.91
C SER A 25 8.86 -14.84 -2.56
N ILE A 26 9.29 -13.87 -3.36
CA ILE A 26 10.52 -13.10 -3.13
C ILE A 26 10.45 -12.37 -1.79
N LEU A 27 9.32 -11.73 -1.48
CA LEU A 27 9.14 -10.97 -0.24
C LEU A 27 9.08 -11.87 0.99
N SER A 28 8.46 -13.04 0.86
CA SER A 28 8.39 -14.05 1.92
C SER A 28 9.76 -14.67 2.23
N SER A 29 10.68 -14.72 1.25
CA SER A 29 12.00 -15.33 1.41
C SER A 29 13.05 -14.42 2.02
N ILE A 30 12.74 -13.18 2.41
CA ILE A 30 13.73 -12.17 2.86
C ILE A 30 14.46 -12.59 4.14
N LYS A 31 13.82 -13.40 4.98
CA LYS A 31 14.43 -13.96 6.20
C LYS A 31 15.37 -15.14 5.93
N LEU A 32 15.33 -15.71 4.73
CA LEU A 32 16.16 -16.85 4.32
C LEU A 32 17.55 -16.39 3.84
N PRO A 33 18.52 -17.29 3.68
CA PRO A 33 19.85 -16.95 3.16
C PRO A 33 19.78 -16.26 1.79
N ASN A 34 20.64 -15.26 1.57
CA ASN A 34 20.63 -14.39 0.38
C ASN A 34 20.61 -15.13 -0.97
N SER A 35 21.19 -16.34 -1.06
CA SER A 35 21.21 -17.12 -2.31
C SER A 35 19.82 -17.54 -2.79
N SER A 36 18.87 -17.75 -1.88
CA SER A 36 17.49 -18.13 -2.23
C SER A 36 16.75 -16.96 -2.89
N THR A 37 16.81 -15.79 -2.27
CA THR A 37 16.12 -14.58 -2.76
C THR A 37 16.66 -14.15 -4.12
N THR A 38 17.98 -14.19 -4.33
CA THR A 38 18.58 -13.85 -5.64
C THR A 38 18.10 -14.78 -6.76
N ASN A 39 17.96 -16.09 -6.50
CA ASN A 39 17.44 -17.02 -7.49
C ASN A 39 15.98 -16.69 -7.85
N GLN A 40 15.14 -16.38 -6.87
CA GLN A 40 13.74 -16.03 -7.12
C GLN A 40 13.59 -14.70 -7.88
N ILE A 41 14.44 -13.71 -7.62
CA ILE A 41 14.49 -12.46 -8.40
C ILE A 41 14.87 -12.75 -9.86
N ASN A 42 15.90 -13.58 -10.09
CA ASN A 42 16.29 -13.98 -11.44
C ASN A 42 15.15 -14.75 -12.15
N ASP A 43 14.42 -15.60 -11.44
CA ASP A 43 13.26 -16.31 -11.97
C ASP A 43 12.12 -15.36 -12.36
N LEU A 44 11.93 -14.25 -11.63
CA LEU A 44 11.02 -13.17 -12.02
C LEU A 44 11.51 -12.47 -13.29
N PHE A 45 12.79 -12.10 -13.37
CA PHE A 45 13.36 -11.42 -14.54
C PHE A 45 13.27 -12.26 -15.82
N ASN A 46 13.64 -13.55 -15.73
CA ASN A 46 13.47 -14.49 -16.83
C ASN A 46 12.00 -14.61 -17.26
N PHE A 47 11.07 -14.54 -16.31
CA PHE A 47 9.64 -14.57 -16.61
C PHE A 47 9.17 -13.29 -17.33
N LEU A 48 9.58 -12.11 -16.88
CA LEU A 48 9.30 -10.82 -17.53
C LEU A 48 9.81 -10.77 -18.98
N GLU A 49 11.02 -11.31 -19.22
CA GLU A 49 11.58 -11.45 -20.56
C GLU A 49 10.77 -12.42 -21.42
N LYS A 50 10.46 -13.61 -20.88
CA LYS A 50 9.69 -14.65 -21.57
C LYS A 50 8.31 -14.14 -22.04
N ILE A 51 7.61 -13.38 -21.19
CA ILE A 51 6.31 -12.80 -21.55
C ILE A 51 6.42 -11.52 -22.38
N SER A 52 7.65 -11.00 -22.57
CA SER A 52 7.92 -9.75 -23.27
C SER A 52 7.03 -8.61 -22.77
N ILE A 53 7.02 -8.38 -21.45
CA ILE A 53 6.04 -7.52 -20.77
C ILE A 53 5.89 -6.12 -21.39
N SER A 54 6.97 -5.54 -21.93
CA SER A 54 6.96 -4.23 -22.60
C SER A 54 6.09 -4.16 -23.85
N ASN A 55 5.78 -5.30 -24.48
CA ASN A 55 4.92 -5.37 -25.66
C ASN A 55 3.42 -5.44 -25.30
N HIS A 56 3.09 -5.58 -24.02
CA HIS A 56 1.73 -5.76 -23.52
C HIS A 56 1.39 -4.69 -22.49
N PHE A 57 1.02 -3.49 -22.97
CA PHE A 57 0.73 -2.33 -22.12
C PHE A 57 -0.19 -2.66 -20.94
N SER A 58 -1.30 -3.36 -21.18
CA SER A 58 -2.29 -3.66 -20.15
C SER A 58 -1.79 -4.62 -19.07
N LEU A 59 -0.97 -5.61 -19.46
CA LEU A 59 -0.30 -6.50 -18.51
C LEU A 59 0.76 -5.75 -17.72
N TYR A 60 1.52 -4.89 -18.38
CA TYR A 60 2.60 -4.14 -17.75
C TYR A 60 2.05 -3.15 -16.71
N GLU A 61 1.05 -2.35 -17.08
CA GLU A 61 0.37 -1.43 -16.17
C GLU A 61 -0.23 -2.17 -14.96
N ALA A 62 -0.93 -3.29 -15.19
CA ALA A 62 -1.52 -4.07 -14.10
C ALA A 62 -0.46 -4.66 -13.16
N PHE A 63 0.66 -5.14 -13.71
CA PHE A 63 1.79 -5.60 -12.91
C PHE A 63 2.37 -4.47 -12.05
N LEU A 64 2.50 -3.24 -12.58
CA LEU A 64 3.02 -2.11 -11.82
C LEU A 64 2.09 -1.71 -10.66
N HIS A 65 0.77 -1.78 -10.85
CA HIS A 65 -0.18 -1.59 -9.75
C HIS A 65 0.00 -2.65 -8.67
N ILE A 66 0.09 -3.93 -9.03
CA ILE A 66 0.37 -5.04 -8.09
C ILE A 66 1.71 -4.82 -7.38
N PHE A 67 2.73 -4.41 -8.11
CA PHE A 67 4.07 -4.13 -7.61
C PHE A 67 4.06 -3.03 -6.54
N VAL A 68 3.40 -1.90 -6.81
CA VAL A 68 3.25 -0.80 -5.84
C VAL A 68 2.43 -1.25 -4.64
N HIS A 69 1.32 -1.95 -4.87
CA HIS A 69 0.45 -2.44 -3.80
C HIS A 69 1.20 -3.36 -2.83
N LEU A 70 1.92 -4.36 -3.35
CA LEU A 70 2.73 -5.27 -2.52
C LEU A 70 3.83 -4.56 -1.74
N SER A 71 4.34 -3.42 -2.24
CA SER A 71 5.34 -2.63 -1.52
C SER A 71 4.80 -1.95 -0.25
N ILE A 72 3.48 -1.75 -0.18
CA ILE A 72 2.80 -1.05 0.92
C ILE A 72 2.13 -2.02 1.89
N TYR A 73 1.47 -3.05 1.38
CA TYR A 73 0.51 -3.85 2.17
C TYR A 73 1.01 -5.26 2.54
N PHE A 74 1.84 -5.88 1.71
CA PHE A 74 2.22 -7.29 1.91
C PHE A 74 3.10 -7.48 3.16
N ASP A 75 2.73 -8.38 4.07
CA ASP A 75 3.47 -8.66 5.31
C ASP A 75 3.87 -7.40 6.10
N PHE A 76 2.95 -6.45 6.21
CA PHE A 76 3.20 -5.15 6.82
C PHE A 76 3.84 -5.24 8.21
N LYS A 77 3.38 -6.15 9.09
CA LYS A 77 3.95 -6.32 10.44
C LYS A 77 5.47 -6.55 10.47
N GLU A 78 6.04 -7.12 9.42
CA GLU A 78 7.47 -7.42 9.33
C GLU A 78 8.32 -6.17 9.07
N THR A 79 7.72 -5.05 8.64
CA THR A 79 8.42 -3.79 8.41
C THR A 79 8.80 -3.07 9.71
N LYS A 80 8.41 -3.60 10.88
CA LYS A 80 8.91 -3.14 12.17
C LYS A 80 10.41 -3.37 12.36
N ASP A 81 10.99 -4.36 11.69
CA ASP A 81 12.44 -4.59 11.64
C ASP A 81 13.08 -3.77 10.51
N GLU A 82 13.93 -2.81 10.88
CA GLU A 82 14.60 -1.92 9.92
C GLU A 82 15.47 -2.67 8.90
N ASN A 83 16.08 -3.81 9.27
CA ASN A 83 16.88 -4.60 8.34
C ASN A 83 16.02 -5.30 7.30
N ILE A 84 14.87 -5.83 7.72
CA ILE A 84 13.89 -6.45 6.79
C ILE A 84 13.35 -5.38 5.85
N GLN A 85 12.94 -4.24 6.40
CA GLN A 85 12.45 -3.09 5.63
C GLN A 85 13.48 -2.60 4.60
N SER A 86 14.74 -2.41 4.99
CA SER A 86 15.80 -1.98 4.08
C SER A 86 16.03 -3.00 2.95
N LYS A 87 16.10 -4.29 3.26
CA LYS A 87 16.23 -5.35 2.24
C LYS A 87 15.03 -5.38 1.29
N ARG A 88 13.81 -5.17 1.79
CA ARG A 88 12.60 -5.06 0.97
C ARG A 88 12.72 -3.93 -0.04
N GLN A 89 13.10 -2.74 0.42
CA GLN A 89 13.32 -1.58 -0.46
C GLN A 89 14.37 -1.88 -1.54
N GLU A 90 15.50 -2.50 -1.16
CA GLU A 90 16.55 -2.88 -2.12
C GLU A 90 16.02 -3.82 -3.21
N ILE A 91 15.21 -4.83 -2.85
CA ILE A 91 14.58 -5.75 -3.80
C ILE A 91 13.67 -4.99 -4.77
N PHE A 92 12.81 -4.11 -4.27
CA PHE A 92 11.92 -3.32 -5.13
C PHE A 92 12.73 -2.41 -6.07
N PHE A 93 13.79 -1.76 -5.58
CA PHE A 93 14.66 -0.95 -6.44
C PHE A 93 15.43 -1.78 -7.47
N MET A 94 15.88 -2.99 -7.12
CA MET A 94 16.48 -3.91 -8.09
C MET A 94 15.51 -4.26 -9.22
N ILE A 95 14.25 -4.54 -8.88
CA ILE A 95 13.22 -4.86 -9.88
C ILE A 95 12.89 -3.62 -10.72
N LEU A 96 12.73 -2.44 -10.13
CA LEU A 96 12.52 -1.20 -10.89
C LEU A 96 13.67 -0.92 -11.85
N LYS A 97 14.94 -1.13 -11.43
CA LYS A 97 16.10 -1.01 -12.32
C LYS A 97 16.01 -1.96 -13.50
N GLU A 98 15.64 -3.22 -13.27
CA GLU A 98 15.44 -4.18 -14.36
C GLU A 98 14.35 -3.70 -15.33
N LEU A 99 13.21 -3.23 -14.81
CA LEU A 99 12.10 -2.73 -15.62
C LEU A 99 12.51 -1.51 -16.47
N ILE A 100 13.29 -0.60 -15.90
CA ILE A 100 13.82 0.58 -16.60
C ILE A 100 14.81 0.17 -17.69
N LEU A 101 15.79 -0.68 -17.35
CA LEU A 101 16.93 -0.98 -18.22
C LEU A 101 16.61 -2.00 -19.31
N LYS A 102 15.81 -3.03 -19.01
CA LYS A 102 15.57 -4.16 -19.91
C LYS A 102 14.14 -4.27 -20.43
N HIS A 103 13.17 -3.70 -19.72
CA HIS A 103 11.76 -3.77 -20.10
C HIS A 103 11.17 -2.42 -20.45
N SER A 104 11.99 -1.47 -20.89
CA SER A 104 11.56 -0.24 -21.56
C SER A 104 10.48 0.55 -20.79
N LEU A 105 10.51 0.55 -19.45
CA LEU A 105 9.46 1.17 -18.61
C LEU A 105 9.16 2.61 -19.05
N LYS A 106 10.22 3.40 -19.29
CA LYS A 106 10.15 4.81 -19.70
C LYS A 106 9.43 5.05 -21.02
N THR A 107 9.57 4.13 -21.98
CA THR A 107 9.02 4.32 -23.34
C THR A 107 7.72 3.58 -23.55
N SER A 108 7.42 2.57 -22.73
CA SER A 108 6.24 1.71 -22.88
C SER A 108 5.00 2.31 -22.21
N ILE A 109 5.19 3.16 -21.19
CA ILE A 109 4.10 3.75 -20.41
C ILE A 109 4.32 5.26 -20.31
N HIS A 110 3.26 6.05 -20.49
CA HIS A 110 3.32 7.50 -20.40
C HIS A 110 3.72 7.97 -18.99
N SER A 111 4.47 9.07 -18.88
CA SER A 111 4.96 9.59 -17.60
C SER A 111 3.84 9.88 -16.60
N THR A 112 2.74 10.50 -17.01
CA THR A 112 1.58 10.72 -16.14
C THR A 112 0.97 9.42 -15.63
N THR A 113 0.90 8.37 -16.46
CA THR A 113 0.40 7.06 -16.02
C THR A 113 1.34 6.43 -15.01
N LEU A 114 2.65 6.49 -15.24
CA LEU A 114 3.64 6.04 -14.26
C LEU A 114 3.52 6.82 -12.95
N PHE A 115 3.43 8.15 -13.02
CA PHE A 115 3.27 8.98 -11.83
C PHE A 115 2.05 8.56 -11.01
N LEU A 116 0.90 8.39 -11.66
CA LEU A 116 -0.34 7.95 -11.00
C LEU A 116 -0.22 6.57 -10.36
N ILE A 117 0.40 5.59 -11.04
CA ILE A 117 0.63 4.25 -10.49
C ILE A 117 1.51 4.33 -9.23
N PHE A 118 2.59 5.10 -9.31
CA PHE A 118 3.59 5.19 -8.25
C PHE A 118 3.26 6.22 -7.16
N LEU A 119 2.18 7.00 -7.31
CA LEU A 119 1.77 8.05 -6.38
C LEU A 119 1.58 7.55 -4.94
N ALA A 120 1.09 6.31 -4.79
CA ALA A 120 0.90 5.69 -3.47
C ALA A 120 2.22 5.40 -2.74
N ASN A 121 3.36 5.37 -3.44
CA ASN A 121 4.68 5.12 -2.84
C ASN A 121 5.67 6.24 -3.21
N LYS A 122 5.80 7.22 -2.31
CA LYS A 122 6.67 8.40 -2.45
C LYS A 122 8.14 8.04 -2.65
N HIS A 123 8.59 6.92 -2.07
CA HIS A 123 9.96 6.45 -2.20
C HIS A 123 10.23 5.91 -3.60
N PHE A 124 9.24 5.26 -4.23
CA PHE A 124 9.34 4.87 -5.63
C PHE A 124 9.30 6.08 -6.56
N LEU A 125 8.48 7.09 -6.28
CA LEU A 125 8.52 8.34 -7.05
C LEU A 125 9.90 8.99 -7.00
N LEU A 126 10.53 9.05 -5.81
CA LEU A 126 11.87 9.60 -5.65
C LEU A 126 12.90 8.78 -6.43
N PHE A 127 12.82 7.46 -6.35
CA PHE A 127 13.68 6.57 -7.13
C PHE A 127 13.54 6.81 -8.64
N LEU A 128 12.30 6.95 -9.15
CA LEU A 128 12.05 7.21 -10.57
C LEU A 128 12.53 8.60 -11.01
N LEU A 129 12.47 9.60 -10.12
CA LEU A 129 13.02 10.92 -10.33
C LEU A 129 14.56 10.87 -10.44
N GLU A 130 15.22 10.13 -9.55
CA GLU A 130 16.68 9.93 -9.53
C GLU A 130 17.19 9.19 -10.78
N GLU A 131 16.44 8.20 -11.26
CA GLU A 131 16.73 7.47 -12.50
C GLU A 131 16.33 8.25 -13.77
N GLY A 132 15.83 9.49 -13.63
CA GLY A 132 15.50 10.37 -14.75
C GLY A 132 14.31 9.88 -15.60
N ILE A 133 13.39 9.14 -14.98
CA ILE A 133 12.09 8.78 -15.58
C ILE A 133 11.18 10.01 -15.60
N PHE A 134 11.21 10.79 -14.50
CA PHE A 134 10.56 12.09 -14.38
C PHE A 134 11.62 13.20 -14.32
N ASP A 135 11.26 14.40 -14.76
CA ASP A 135 12.01 15.60 -14.41
C ASP A 135 11.31 16.37 -13.28
N ILE A 136 12.04 17.28 -12.62
CA ILE A 136 11.51 18.03 -11.48
C ILE A 136 10.36 18.96 -11.89
N SER A 137 10.35 19.44 -13.14
CA SER A 137 9.29 20.35 -13.62
C SER A 137 7.97 19.60 -13.75
N PHE A 138 8.01 18.38 -14.27
CA PHE A 138 6.88 17.45 -14.31
C PHE A 138 6.37 17.17 -12.89
N LEU A 139 7.25 16.83 -11.94
CA LEU A 139 6.84 16.58 -10.55
C LEU A 139 6.16 17.81 -9.91
N ILE A 140 6.73 19.02 -10.09
CA ILE A 140 6.13 20.27 -9.60
C ILE A 140 4.74 20.48 -10.21
N HIS A 141 4.57 20.23 -11.50
CA HIS A 141 3.28 20.35 -12.17
C HIS A 141 2.24 19.40 -11.57
N GLU A 142 2.60 18.13 -11.39
CA GLU A 142 1.69 17.13 -10.82
C GLU A 142 1.34 17.45 -9.35
N ILE A 143 2.31 17.88 -8.52
CA ILE A 143 2.04 18.32 -7.14
C ILE A 143 1.02 19.47 -7.12
N SER A 144 1.18 20.45 -8.00
CA SER A 144 0.24 21.57 -8.13
C SER A 144 -1.14 21.11 -8.60
N LEU A 145 -1.20 20.16 -9.53
CA LEU A 145 -2.44 19.61 -10.07
C LEU A 145 -3.24 18.83 -9.01
N PHE A 146 -2.57 17.99 -8.23
CA PHE A 146 -3.20 17.18 -7.17
C PHE A 146 -3.39 17.94 -5.86
N ASN A 147 -2.77 19.11 -5.69
CA ASN A 147 -2.78 19.87 -4.45
C ASN A 147 -2.31 19.02 -3.25
N ASP A 148 -1.28 18.19 -3.45
CA ASP A 148 -0.79 17.25 -2.45
C ASP A 148 0.34 17.86 -1.61
N GLN A 149 -0.01 18.36 -0.43
CA GLN A 149 0.91 18.95 0.53
C GLN A 149 1.96 17.94 1.03
N ASN A 150 1.57 16.69 1.26
CA ASN A 150 2.49 15.67 1.79
C ASN A 150 3.54 15.30 0.75
N LEU A 151 3.13 15.21 -0.51
CA LEU A 151 4.04 15.00 -1.62
C LEU A 151 5.01 16.18 -1.78
N PHE A 152 4.51 17.42 -1.69
CA PHE A 152 5.36 18.62 -1.66
C PHE A 152 6.41 18.54 -0.54
N ILE A 153 5.99 18.28 0.70
CA ILE A 153 6.88 18.21 1.86
C ILE A 153 7.96 17.14 1.64
N PHE A 154 7.59 15.96 1.12
CA PHE A 154 8.54 14.87 0.85
C PHE A 154 9.62 15.26 -0.18
N PHE A 155 9.28 16.10 -1.16
CA PHE A 155 10.17 16.53 -2.26
C PHE A 155 10.76 17.94 -2.09
N ILE A 156 10.66 18.55 -0.90
CA ILE A 156 11.27 19.86 -0.61
C ILE A 156 12.75 19.92 -1.03
N PRO A 157 13.61 18.93 -0.72
CA PRO A 157 15.02 19.01 -1.09
C PRO A 157 15.27 19.16 -2.60
N GLU A 158 14.53 18.42 -3.42
CA GLU A 158 14.64 18.45 -4.88
C GLU A 158 14.05 19.73 -5.46
N ILE A 159 12.87 20.15 -4.98
CA ILE A 159 12.19 21.36 -5.47
C ILE A 159 12.98 22.62 -5.12
N LYS A 160 13.42 22.74 -3.85
CA LYS A 160 14.20 23.89 -3.37
C LYS A 160 15.54 24.03 -4.11
N LYS A 161 16.19 22.89 -4.42
CA LYS A 161 17.43 22.87 -5.22
C LYS A 161 17.19 23.23 -6.69
N PHE A 162 16.06 22.84 -7.25
CA PHE A 162 15.72 23.07 -8.65
C PHE A 162 15.24 24.50 -8.92
N ASN A 163 14.28 25.00 -8.14
CA ASN A 163 13.69 26.33 -8.31
C ASN A 163 13.17 26.88 -6.97
N LEU A 164 13.89 27.86 -6.42
CA LEU A 164 13.54 28.52 -5.16
C LEU A 164 12.17 29.23 -5.22
N GLN A 165 11.81 29.80 -6.37
CA GLN A 165 10.51 30.47 -6.53
C GLN A 165 9.37 29.47 -6.42
N SER A 166 9.46 28.32 -7.09
CA SER A 166 8.42 27.28 -6.99
C SER A 166 8.27 26.75 -5.56
N TYR A 167 9.39 26.63 -4.83
CA TYR A 167 9.35 26.30 -3.41
C TYR A 167 8.61 27.36 -2.59
N GLU A 168 8.95 28.65 -2.75
CA GLU A 168 8.28 29.76 -2.05
C GLU A 168 6.78 29.84 -2.41
N ASP A 169 6.42 29.61 -3.67
CA ASP A 169 5.04 29.58 -4.15
C ASP A 169 4.24 28.47 -3.46
N PHE A 170 4.81 27.26 -3.35
CA PHE A 170 4.15 26.15 -2.64
C PHE A 170 4.06 26.39 -1.14
N MET A 171 5.10 26.95 -0.51
CA MET A 171 5.07 27.32 0.90
C MET A 171 3.92 28.29 1.17
N GLY A 172 3.75 29.31 0.33
CA GLY A 172 2.61 30.22 0.39
C GLY A 172 1.27 29.54 0.13
N HIS A 173 1.19 28.68 -0.89
CA HIS A 173 -0.03 27.98 -1.28
C HIS A 173 -0.55 27.03 -0.19
N PHE A 174 0.35 26.29 0.47
CA PHE A 174 0.00 25.38 1.57
C PHE A 174 -0.01 26.06 2.94
N ASN A 175 0.24 27.36 3.02
CA ASN A 175 0.40 28.13 4.26
C ASN A 175 1.43 27.51 5.23
N LEU A 176 2.54 27.01 4.69
CA LEU A 176 3.64 26.42 5.45
C LEU A 176 4.67 27.48 5.82
N THR A 177 5.24 27.36 7.01
CA THR A 177 6.36 28.16 7.52
C THR A 177 7.67 27.37 7.47
N GLU A 178 8.81 28.06 7.39
CA GLU A 178 10.13 27.39 7.49
C GLU A 178 10.28 26.67 8.83
N GLU A 179 9.68 27.19 9.92
CA GLU A 179 9.67 26.52 11.22
C GLU A 179 8.92 25.18 11.16
N GLU A 180 7.78 25.10 10.49
CA GLU A 180 7.06 23.82 10.31
C GLU A 180 7.85 22.82 9.44
N VAL A 181 8.53 23.30 8.39
CA VAL A 181 9.43 22.46 7.58
C VAL A 181 10.61 21.95 8.40
N ILE A 182 11.16 22.80 9.26
CA ILE A 182 12.20 22.44 10.22
C ILE A 182 11.64 21.45 11.23
N ASP A 183 10.45 21.64 11.79
CA ASP A 183 9.84 20.71 12.75
C ASP A 183 9.58 19.34 12.12
N PHE A 184 9.11 19.28 10.87
CA PHE A 184 9.01 18.04 10.08
C PHE A 184 10.34 17.29 9.97
N SER A 185 11.45 18.03 9.96
CA SER A 185 12.79 17.45 10.00
C SER A 185 13.22 17.09 11.43
N PHE A 186 13.01 17.97 12.42
CA PHE A 186 13.65 17.92 13.75
C PHE A 186 12.85 17.23 14.86
N GLU A 187 11.54 16.94 14.73
CA GLU A 187 10.77 16.22 15.77
C GLU A 187 11.31 14.80 16.08
N LEU A 188 12.33 14.34 15.35
CA LEU A 188 13.03 13.06 15.57
C LEU A 188 14.25 13.15 16.49
N LYS A 189 14.64 14.37 16.89
CA LYS A 189 15.59 14.61 17.97
C LYS A 189 14.82 15.10 19.19
N GLU A 190 14.22 14.21 19.97
CA GLU A 190 13.95 14.62 21.35
C GLU A 190 15.28 14.94 22.02
N LYS A 191 15.35 16.17 22.53
CA LYS A 191 16.46 16.70 23.31
C LYS A 191 16.88 15.66 24.34
N SER A 192 18.04 15.05 24.15
CA SER A 192 18.76 14.52 25.30
C SER A 192 18.92 15.69 26.28
N PRO A 193 18.65 15.51 27.59
CA PRO A 193 18.80 16.59 28.57
C PRO A 193 20.23 17.16 28.70
N GLU A 194 21.19 16.68 27.90
CA GLU A 194 22.61 17.04 27.99
C GLU A 194 23.07 18.03 26.92
N GLU A 195 22.24 18.41 25.93
CA GLU A 195 22.62 19.39 24.90
C GLU A 195 22.02 20.80 25.11
N ASP A 196 21.36 21.05 26.24
CA ASP A 196 21.06 22.42 26.65
C ASP A 196 22.25 22.98 27.46
N LEU A 197 22.77 24.12 27.00
CA LEU A 197 23.99 24.82 27.43
C LEU A 197 25.27 24.42 26.68
N THR A 198 25.42 24.88 25.44
CA THR A 198 26.49 25.84 25.08
C THR A 198 26.51 26.17 23.58
N LYS A 199 26.64 27.48 23.30
CA LYS A 199 27.01 28.12 22.02
C LYS A 199 25.86 28.56 21.10
N LYS A 200 25.12 29.57 21.57
CA LYS A 200 24.67 30.69 20.72
C LYS A 200 25.84 31.66 20.51
N GLU A 201 26.83 31.28 19.71
CA GLU A 201 27.81 32.25 19.17
C GLU A 201 28.21 31.82 17.75
N ASP A 202 27.90 32.70 16.80
CA ASP A 202 28.37 32.84 15.42
C ASP A 202 28.89 31.57 14.73
N ARG A 203 28.03 30.93 13.93
CA ARG A 203 28.40 29.82 13.04
C ARG A 203 27.78 30.00 11.67
N ASP A 204 28.61 29.90 10.63
CA ASP A 204 28.27 30.04 9.21
C ASP A 204 26.93 29.41 8.82
N ASP A 205 25.97 30.25 8.39
CA ASP A 205 24.62 29.86 7.95
C ASP A 205 24.63 28.78 6.84
N ASN A 206 25.68 28.73 6.02
CA ASN A 206 25.79 27.75 4.94
C ASN A 206 26.08 26.32 5.45
N ASN A 207 26.87 26.17 6.51
CA ASN A 207 27.22 24.85 7.05
C ASN A 207 26.04 24.18 7.78
N ASN A 208 25.09 24.96 8.29
CA ASN A 208 23.88 24.42 8.92
C ASN A 208 22.87 23.95 7.85
N LYS A 209 22.65 24.74 6.79
CA LYS A 209 21.74 24.37 5.69
C LYS A 209 22.14 23.09 4.97
N GLU A 210 23.43 22.88 4.74
CA GLU A 210 23.91 21.63 4.12
C GLU A 210 23.68 20.41 5.03
N LYS A 211 23.87 20.56 6.34
CA LYS A 211 23.61 19.49 7.32
C LYS A 211 22.12 19.17 7.45
N GLU A 212 21.26 20.19 7.44
CA GLU A 212 19.80 20.02 7.46
C GLU A 212 19.32 19.26 6.21
N ASN A 213 19.82 19.63 5.03
CA ASN A 213 19.50 18.92 3.79
C ASN A 213 19.98 17.46 3.81
N GLN A 214 21.18 17.19 4.31
CA GLN A 214 21.68 15.81 4.44
C GLN A 214 20.81 14.99 5.39
N PHE A 215 20.40 15.58 6.51
CA PHE A 215 19.53 14.90 7.46
C PHE A 215 18.14 14.60 6.89
N LEU A 216 17.53 15.56 6.18
CA LEU A 216 16.27 15.35 5.43
C LEU A 216 16.39 14.19 4.42
N ILE A 217 17.54 14.05 3.74
CA ILE A 217 17.79 12.94 2.82
C ILE A 217 17.85 11.61 3.57
N GLU A 218 18.48 11.57 4.74
CA GLU A 218 18.59 10.34 5.55
C GLU A 218 17.25 9.90 6.12
N ILE A 219 16.44 10.81 6.66
CA ILE A 219 15.14 10.46 7.27
C ILE A 219 14.13 9.98 6.23
N ARG A 220 14.18 10.47 4.97
CA ARG A 220 13.34 9.98 3.86
C ARG A 220 13.61 8.54 3.45
N ARG A 221 14.68 7.92 3.95
CA ARG A 221 14.89 6.46 3.79
C ARG A 221 14.01 5.65 4.73
N LYS A 222 13.53 6.27 5.81
CA LYS A 222 12.62 5.66 6.78
C LYS A 222 11.20 5.73 6.23
N ILE A 223 10.46 4.62 6.31
CA ILE A 223 9.04 4.58 5.88
C ILE A 223 8.09 4.87 7.04
N HIS A 224 8.49 4.54 8.27
CA HIS A 224 7.62 4.68 9.45
C HIS A 224 7.97 5.92 10.28
N SER A 225 7.08 6.26 11.21
CA SER A 225 7.38 7.29 12.21
C SER A 225 8.64 6.96 13.00
N GLU A 226 9.49 7.97 13.12
CA GLU A 226 10.78 7.87 13.81
C GLU A 226 10.72 8.43 15.24
N GLU A 227 9.52 8.83 15.71
CA GLU A 227 9.27 9.20 17.12
C GLU A 227 9.78 8.08 18.06
N GLU A 228 10.38 8.45 19.19
CA GLU A 228 10.95 7.49 20.15
C GLU A 228 9.89 6.47 20.60
N ILE A 229 8.69 6.94 20.94
CA ILE A 229 7.60 6.07 21.37
C ILE A 229 7.12 5.13 20.27
N ALA A 230 7.10 5.58 19.01
CA ALA A 230 6.74 4.75 17.87
C ALA A 230 7.78 3.64 17.65
N LYS A 231 9.08 3.94 17.79
CA LYS A 231 10.17 2.95 17.72
C LYS A 231 10.07 1.91 18.82
N ILE A 232 9.83 2.34 20.06
CA ILE A 232 9.66 1.44 21.21
C ILE A 232 8.44 0.52 21.00
N ILE A 233 7.33 1.07 20.48
CA ILE A 233 6.16 0.26 20.17
C ILE A 233 6.49 -0.76 19.07
N ARG A 234 7.14 -0.36 17.97
CA ARG A 234 7.53 -1.26 16.87
C ARG A 234 8.44 -2.41 17.34
N SER A 235 9.37 -2.15 18.26
CA SER A 235 10.25 -3.19 18.82
C SER A 235 9.58 -4.08 19.87
N ASP A 236 8.37 -3.71 20.33
CA ASP A 236 7.64 -4.34 21.45
C ASP A 236 8.47 -4.42 22.75
N ASP A 237 9.36 -3.44 22.98
CA ASP A 237 10.19 -3.37 24.20
C ASP A 237 9.42 -2.69 25.34
N ILE A 238 8.71 -3.51 26.12
CA ILE A 238 7.92 -3.04 27.26
C ILE A 238 8.75 -2.33 28.34
N ASN A 239 10.02 -2.69 28.53
CA ASN A 239 10.85 -2.05 29.56
C ASN A 239 11.18 -0.61 29.14
N GLN A 240 11.63 -0.42 27.90
CA GLN A 240 11.86 0.91 27.35
C GLN A 240 10.57 1.75 27.32
N PHE A 241 9.42 1.12 27.06
CA PHE A 241 8.12 1.79 27.09
C PHE A 241 7.79 2.34 28.49
N ILE A 242 7.92 1.51 29.53
CA ILE A 242 7.67 1.92 30.91
C ILE A 242 8.65 3.03 31.33
N ASP A 243 9.93 2.92 30.94
CA ASP A 243 10.93 3.94 31.22
C ASP A 243 10.61 5.27 30.52
N PHE A 244 10.18 5.23 29.26
CA PHE A 244 9.75 6.41 28.51
C PHE A 244 8.55 7.11 29.16
N VAL A 245 7.49 6.36 29.46
CA VAL A 245 6.27 6.87 30.11
C VAL A 245 6.58 7.47 31.48
N SER A 246 7.46 6.84 32.25
CA SER A 246 7.85 7.31 33.60
C SER A 246 8.69 8.59 33.55
N ARG A 247 9.61 8.71 32.58
CA ARG A 247 10.44 9.92 32.40
C ARG A 247 9.61 11.15 32.02
N LYS A 248 8.56 10.97 31.23
CA LYS A 248 7.76 12.06 30.65
C LYS A 248 6.80 12.77 31.62
N GLY A 249 6.57 12.24 32.83
CA GLY A 249 5.78 12.88 33.89
C GLY A 249 4.36 13.30 33.47
N ASN A 250 3.32 12.56 33.89
CA ASN A 250 1.93 12.72 33.41
C ASN A 250 1.75 12.43 31.91
N PHE A 251 2.50 11.46 31.37
CA PHE A 251 2.32 11.01 30.01
C PHE A 251 0.92 10.42 29.80
N ASP A 252 0.19 10.91 28.79
CA ASP A 252 -1.13 10.40 28.44
C ASP A 252 -1.00 9.14 27.59
N LEU A 253 -1.44 8.00 28.13
CA LEU A 253 -1.47 6.72 27.39
C LEU A 253 -2.51 6.71 26.26
N ASN A 254 -3.43 7.68 26.21
CA ASN A 254 -4.35 7.90 25.09
C ASN A 254 -3.80 8.89 24.05
N SER A 255 -2.54 9.30 24.18
CA SER A 255 -1.87 10.11 23.16
C SER A 255 -1.77 9.39 21.82
N ARG A 256 -1.41 10.15 20.79
CA ARG A 256 -1.34 9.70 19.40
C ARG A 256 0.06 9.91 18.85
N ILE A 257 0.52 8.96 18.05
CA ILE A 257 1.69 9.11 17.19
C ILE A 257 1.26 9.97 16.01
N LYS A 258 1.99 11.06 15.76
CA LYS A 258 1.61 12.01 14.72
C LYS A 258 1.71 11.35 13.33
N PRO A 259 0.85 11.75 12.38
CA PRO A 259 0.99 11.29 11.01
C PRO A 259 2.31 11.81 10.45
N THR A 260 3.00 10.98 9.68
CA THR A 260 4.25 11.37 9.02
C THR A 260 4.08 11.35 7.51
N PHE A 261 4.69 12.31 6.83
CA PHE A 261 4.71 12.35 5.37
C PHE A 261 5.62 11.27 4.76
N PHE A 262 6.36 10.51 5.58
CA PHE A 262 7.15 9.35 5.16
C PHE A 262 6.30 8.10 4.95
N GLU A 263 5.21 7.95 5.71
CA GLU A 263 4.36 6.78 5.64
C GLU A 263 3.67 6.70 4.27
N ASN A 264 3.82 5.56 3.60
CA ASN A 264 3.15 5.28 2.33
C ASN A 264 1.80 4.59 2.56
N ASN A 265 1.63 3.91 3.70
CA ASN A 265 0.39 3.22 4.00
C ASN A 265 -0.71 4.22 4.43
N ILE A 266 -1.81 4.23 3.68
CA ILE A 266 -2.92 5.17 3.93
C ILE A 266 -3.68 4.84 5.22
N ASP A 267 -3.70 3.58 5.66
CA ASP A 267 -4.34 3.19 6.92
C ASP A 267 -3.60 3.75 8.14
N LEU A 268 -2.33 4.15 7.97
CA LEU A 268 -1.53 4.83 8.99
C LEU A 268 -1.47 6.36 8.81
N SER A 269 -1.47 6.84 7.57
CA SER A 269 -1.28 8.27 7.25
C SER A 269 -2.57 9.08 7.11
N SER A 270 -3.74 8.43 6.96
CA SER A 270 -5.02 9.12 6.74
C SER A 270 -5.64 9.73 8.00
N GLU A 271 -5.18 9.37 9.20
CA GLU A 271 -5.68 9.98 10.43
C GLU A 271 -5.04 11.36 10.61
N SER A 272 -5.81 12.42 10.31
CA SER A 272 -5.37 13.82 10.48
C SER A 272 -4.92 14.16 11.90
N GLN A 273 -5.33 13.35 12.89
CA GLN A 273 -4.94 13.48 14.29
C GLN A 273 -3.83 12.49 14.72
N GLY A 274 -3.34 11.66 13.80
CA GLY A 274 -2.39 10.57 14.09
C GLY A 274 -3.05 9.33 14.69
N ILE A 275 -2.31 8.24 14.89
CA ILE A 275 -2.83 6.96 15.40
C ILE A 275 -2.60 6.88 16.90
N ASN A 276 -3.58 6.42 17.68
CA ASN A 276 -3.37 6.25 19.13
C ASN A 276 -2.37 5.12 19.45
N LEU A 277 -1.71 5.19 20.61
CA LEU A 277 -0.67 4.24 20.98
C LEU A 277 -1.13 2.78 21.00
N LEU A 278 -2.40 2.55 21.38
CA LEU A 278 -2.99 1.22 21.42
C LEU A 278 -3.13 0.66 20.00
N ASP A 279 -3.75 1.40 19.09
CA ASP A 279 -3.94 1.01 17.70
C ASP A 279 -2.61 0.81 16.98
N TYR A 280 -1.62 1.67 17.25
CA TYR A 280 -0.27 1.50 16.74
C TYR A 280 0.39 0.21 17.24
N SER A 281 0.20 -0.14 18.52
CA SER A 281 0.68 -1.42 19.07
C SER A 281 -0.02 -2.63 18.42
N VAL A 282 -1.30 -2.50 18.07
CA VAL A 282 -2.06 -3.53 17.36
C VAL A 282 -1.55 -3.71 15.92
N ILE A 283 -1.35 -2.60 15.19
CA ILE A 283 -0.82 -2.59 13.80
C ILE A 283 0.51 -3.33 13.70
N PHE A 284 1.42 -3.15 14.66
CA PHE A 284 2.75 -3.79 14.63
C PHE A 284 2.82 -5.12 15.39
N GLY A 285 1.67 -5.59 15.91
CA GLY A 285 1.57 -6.84 16.65
C GLY A 285 2.39 -6.84 17.94
N SER A 286 2.53 -5.69 18.59
CA SER A 286 3.32 -5.43 19.79
C SER A 286 2.54 -5.83 21.04
N ILE A 287 2.43 -7.15 21.25
CA ILE A 287 1.54 -7.75 22.24
C ILE A 287 1.86 -7.33 23.67
N ASN A 288 3.14 -7.12 24.02
CA ASN A 288 3.52 -6.77 25.38
C ASN A 288 3.08 -5.35 25.73
N ILE A 289 3.33 -4.40 24.83
CA ILE A 289 2.89 -3.02 25.02
C ILE A 289 1.36 -2.91 24.92
N PHE A 290 0.73 -3.62 23.99
CA PHE A 290 -0.73 -3.69 23.89
C PHE A 290 -1.37 -4.12 25.21
N ARG A 291 -0.89 -5.21 25.81
CA ARG A 291 -1.36 -5.70 27.13
C ARG A 291 -1.16 -4.67 28.23
N TYR A 292 -0.03 -3.98 28.25
CA TYR A 292 0.23 -2.92 29.22
C TYR A 292 -0.78 -1.77 29.09
N LEU A 293 -1.09 -1.34 27.87
CA LEU A 293 -2.08 -0.28 27.62
C LEU A 293 -3.48 -0.71 28.08
N LEU A 294 -3.89 -1.95 27.81
CA LEU A 294 -5.15 -2.50 28.29
C LEU A 294 -5.23 -2.57 29.83
N LEU A 295 -4.18 -3.03 30.49
CA LEU A 295 -4.11 -3.08 31.96
C LEU A 295 -4.24 -1.69 32.60
N ASN A 296 -3.75 -0.66 31.90
CA ASN A 296 -3.90 0.74 32.28
C ASN A 296 -5.21 1.37 31.78
N LYS A 297 -6.18 0.56 31.36
CA LYS A 297 -7.55 0.95 30.99
C LYS A 297 -7.63 1.91 29.79
N VAL A 298 -6.64 1.86 28.89
CA VAL A 298 -6.77 2.49 27.57
C VAL A 298 -7.86 1.74 26.80
N LYS A 299 -8.83 2.48 26.27
CA LYS A 299 -9.96 1.87 25.55
C LYS A 299 -9.62 1.77 24.07
N PHE A 300 -9.90 0.62 23.48
CA PHE A 300 -9.96 0.50 22.02
C PHE A 300 -11.37 0.79 21.52
N SER A 301 -11.47 1.09 20.23
CA SER A 301 -12.73 1.40 19.55
C SER A 301 -13.11 0.27 18.59
N LYS A 302 -14.32 0.32 18.01
CA LYS A 302 -14.68 -0.61 16.92
C LYS A 302 -13.76 -0.47 15.71
N GLU A 303 -13.27 0.75 15.44
CA GLU A 303 -12.32 1.00 14.37
C GLU A 303 -10.95 0.37 14.64
N SER A 304 -10.59 0.16 15.91
CA SER A 304 -9.35 -0.52 16.30
C SER A 304 -9.28 -1.96 15.78
N PHE A 305 -10.43 -2.56 15.47
CA PHE A 305 -10.49 -3.92 14.97
C PHE A 305 -9.84 -4.08 13.59
N LYS A 306 -9.98 -3.09 12.70
CA LYS A 306 -9.33 -3.15 11.36
C LYS A 306 -7.82 -3.26 11.47
N TYR A 307 -7.23 -2.69 12.53
CA TYR A 307 -5.80 -2.77 12.79
C TYR A 307 -5.34 -4.16 13.23
N CYS A 308 -6.22 -4.98 13.82
CA CYS A 308 -5.89 -6.38 14.15
C CYS A 308 -5.62 -7.19 12.88
N ILE A 309 -6.36 -6.90 11.82
CA ILE A 309 -6.19 -7.52 10.50
C ILE A 309 -4.83 -7.12 9.94
N ILE A 310 -4.51 -5.82 9.96
CA ILE A 310 -3.24 -5.25 9.49
C ILE A 310 -2.04 -5.86 10.22
N GLY A 311 -2.12 -5.97 11.55
CA GLY A 311 -1.04 -6.51 12.38
C GLY A 311 -0.92 -8.02 12.36
N ASN A 312 -1.96 -8.73 11.89
CA ASN A 312 -2.01 -10.18 11.75
C ASN A 312 -1.39 -10.92 12.95
N ASN A 313 -1.90 -10.59 14.15
CA ASN A 313 -1.51 -11.19 15.42
C ASN A 313 -2.73 -11.87 16.07
N TYR A 314 -2.77 -13.21 16.02
CA TYR A 314 -3.87 -14.02 16.54
C TYR A 314 -4.13 -13.83 18.05
N GLU A 315 -3.10 -13.55 18.84
CA GLU A 315 -3.25 -13.34 20.29
C GLU A 315 -3.97 -12.02 20.57
N ILE A 316 -3.63 -10.96 19.82
CA ILE A 316 -4.37 -9.70 19.88
C ILE A 316 -5.80 -9.92 19.37
N LEU A 317 -5.97 -10.60 18.24
CA LEU A 317 -7.28 -10.90 17.65
C LEU A 317 -8.21 -11.59 18.66
N HIS A 318 -7.73 -12.63 19.36
CA HIS A 318 -8.52 -13.32 20.38
C HIS A 318 -8.89 -12.43 21.57
N ILE A 319 -8.03 -11.50 21.98
CA ILE A 319 -8.37 -10.53 23.03
C ILE A 319 -9.50 -9.62 22.57
N PHE A 320 -9.50 -9.21 21.30
CA PHE A 320 -10.61 -8.43 20.74
C PHE A 320 -11.90 -9.26 20.71
N GLU A 321 -11.86 -10.53 20.32
CA GLU A 321 -13.03 -11.42 20.25
C GLU A 321 -13.74 -11.65 21.59
N GLU A 322 -13.04 -11.51 22.71
CA GLU A 322 -13.67 -11.56 24.04
C GLU A 322 -14.63 -10.37 24.28
N ASP A 323 -14.56 -9.31 23.46
CA ASP A 323 -15.47 -8.17 23.49
C ASP A 323 -16.71 -8.42 22.60
N GLU A 324 -17.88 -8.53 23.25
CA GLU A 324 -19.18 -8.82 22.62
C GLU A 324 -19.65 -7.77 21.58
N GLN A 325 -18.96 -6.64 21.42
CA GLN A 325 -19.38 -5.54 20.54
C GLN A 325 -18.81 -5.59 19.11
N LEU A 326 -17.97 -6.57 18.80
CA LEU A 326 -17.30 -6.67 17.51
C LEU A 326 -18.15 -7.45 16.49
N GLU A 327 -18.51 -6.76 15.40
CA GLU A 327 -19.14 -7.37 14.25
C GLU A 327 -18.15 -7.41 13.09
N PHE A 328 -17.94 -8.61 12.57
CA PHE A 328 -17.17 -8.84 11.35
C PHE A 328 -17.96 -8.39 10.12
N ASP A 329 -17.62 -7.21 9.62
CA ASP A 329 -18.29 -6.62 8.46
C ASP A 329 -17.52 -6.86 7.14
N LYS A 330 -18.11 -6.39 6.04
CA LYS A 330 -17.50 -6.50 4.71
C LYS A 330 -16.12 -5.83 4.64
N LYS A 331 -15.89 -4.74 5.38
CA LYS A 331 -14.62 -3.99 5.35
C LYS A 331 -13.48 -4.81 5.95
N CYS A 332 -13.76 -5.61 6.97
CA CYS A 332 -12.78 -6.52 7.57
C CYS A 332 -12.24 -7.52 6.52
N TYR A 333 -13.15 -8.18 5.78
CA TYR A 333 -12.74 -9.10 4.71
C TYR A 333 -11.95 -8.41 3.61
N LEU A 334 -12.37 -7.21 3.19
CA LEU A 334 -11.63 -6.40 2.22
C LEU A 334 -10.19 -6.13 2.69
N LYS A 335 -9.98 -5.77 3.96
CA LYS A 335 -8.63 -5.60 4.50
C LYS A 335 -7.82 -6.88 4.53
N CYS A 336 -8.43 -8.04 4.78
CA CYS A 336 -7.69 -9.31 4.71
C CYS A 336 -7.18 -9.58 3.29
N PHE A 337 -7.97 -9.25 2.26
CA PHE A 337 -7.56 -9.36 0.86
C PHE A 337 -6.47 -8.36 0.48
N GLU A 338 -6.61 -7.11 0.94
CA GLU A 338 -5.68 -6.02 0.68
C GLU A 338 -4.28 -6.28 1.28
N TYR A 339 -4.24 -6.84 2.49
CA TYR A 339 -3.02 -7.17 3.24
C TYR A 339 -2.51 -8.60 3.03
N TYR A 340 -3.17 -9.39 2.16
CA TYR A 340 -2.78 -10.77 1.84
C TYR A 340 -2.73 -11.69 3.06
N HIS A 341 -3.81 -11.73 3.85
CA HIS A 341 -3.96 -12.63 5.00
C HIS A 341 -5.01 -13.71 4.71
N PRO A 342 -4.70 -14.71 3.86
CA PRO A 342 -5.64 -15.80 3.56
C PRO A 342 -6.04 -16.58 4.81
N GLU A 343 -5.14 -16.70 5.80
CA GLU A 343 -5.40 -17.44 7.03
C GLU A 343 -6.48 -16.76 7.89
N LEU A 344 -6.51 -15.42 7.90
CA LEU A 344 -7.56 -14.67 8.58
C LEU A 344 -8.90 -14.80 7.86
N ILE A 345 -8.90 -14.91 6.53
CA ILE A 345 -10.12 -15.14 5.75
C ILE A 345 -10.72 -16.51 6.07
N GLU A 346 -9.88 -17.54 6.11
CA GLU A 346 -10.30 -18.89 6.51
C GLU A 346 -10.84 -18.89 7.95
N TYR A 347 -10.10 -18.26 8.86
CA TYR A 347 -10.47 -18.13 10.26
C TYR A 347 -11.85 -17.47 10.44
N PHE A 348 -12.08 -16.31 9.83
CA PHE A 348 -13.37 -15.61 9.92
C PHE A 348 -14.50 -16.34 9.20
N SER A 349 -14.20 -17.06 8.11
CA SER A 349 -15.19 -17.89 7.43
C SER A 349 -15.70 -19.01 8.34
N ASN A 350 -14.80 -19.64 9.10
CA ASN A 350 -15.15 -20.68 10.06
C ASN A 350 -15.91 -20.13 11.28
N PHE A 351 -15.50 -18.97 11.79
CA PHE A 351 -16.17 -18.29 12.91
C PHE A 351 -17.62 -17.90 12.59
N ASN A 352 -17.90 -17.44 11.37
CA ASN A 352 -19.24 -17.03 10.99
C ASN A 352 -20.22 -18.20 10.79
N ASN A 353 -19.70 -19.36 10.33
CA ASN A 353 -20.49 -20.57 10.17
C ASN A 353 -21.02 -21.12 11.52
N SER A 354 -20.35 -20.84 12.64
CA SER A 354 -20.82 -21.26 13.98
C SER A 354 -21.87 -20.31 14.57
N ASN A 355 -21.87 -19.03 14.17
CA ASN A 355 -22.69 -17.97 14.77
C ASN A 355 -23.96 -17.60 13.95
N ASN A 356 -24.33 -18.36 12.92
CA ASN A 356 -25.49 -18.10 12.02
C ASN A 356 -25.47 -16.73 11.32
N ALA A 357 -24.33 -16.04 11.28
CA ALA A 357 -24.12 -14.78 10.57
C ALA A 357 -23.33 -15.05 9.29
N ASN A 358 -23.97 -15.62 8.27
CA ASN A 358 -23.27 -16.19 7.12
C ASN A 358 -22.75 -15.13 6.14
N PHE A 359 -21.59 -14.52 6.43
CA PHE A 359 -20.83 -13.79 5.41
C PHE A 359 -20.26 -14.74 4.35
N SER A 360 -19.97 -16.00 4.71
CA SER A 360 -19.57 -17.06 3.77
C SER A 360 -20.63 -17.32 2.68
N GLU A 361 -21.92 -17.33 3.05
CA GLU A 361 -23.03 -17.36 2.08
C GLU A 361 -23.05 -16.07 1.22
N LYS A 362 -22.81 -14.89 1.82
CA LYS A 362 -22.74 -13.61 1.08
C LYS A 362 -21.55 -13.53 0.11
N ILE A 363 -20.42 -14.18 0.42
CA ILE A 363 -19.26 -14.27 -0.49
C ILE A 363 -19.60 -15.15 -1.69
N ASN A 364 -20.26 -16.28 -1.46
CA ASN A 364 -20.66 -17.20 -2.53
C ASN A 364 -21.72 -16.58 -3.46
N ASP A 365 -22.47 -15.59 -2.97
CA ASP A 365 -23.43 -14.80 -3.73
C ASP A 365 -22.84 -13.50 -4.34
N LEU A 366 -21.52 -13.29 -4.29
CA LEU A 366 -20.92 -12.08 -4.85
C LEU A 366 -21.15 -12.01 -6.36
N THR A 367 -21.80 -10.93 -6.80
CA THR A 367 -21.88 -10.60 -8.22
C THR A 367 -20.48 -10.32 -8.77
N ILE A 368 -20.27 -10.58 -10.07
CA ILE A 368 -19.01 -10.22 -10.76
C ILE A 368 -18.64 -8.76 -10.53
N SER A 369 -19.63 -7.87 -10.48
CA SER A 369 -19.34 -6.48 -10.18
C SER A 369 -18.77 -6.28 -8.78
N SER A 370 -19.27 -6.98 -7.77
CA SER A 370 -18.74 -6.92 -6.41
C SER A 370 -17.31 -7.44 -6.37
N ILE A 371 -17.01 -8.47 -7.16
CA ILE A 371 -15.67 -9.06 -7.27
C ILE A 371 -14.70 -8.09 -7.94
N ILE A 372 -15.09 -7.44 -9.04
CA ILE A 372 -14.23 -6.45 -9.68
C ILE A 372 -14.04 -5.24 -8.76
N GLN A 373 -15.06 -4.85 -8.01
CA GLN A 373 -14.92 -3.82 -6.97
C GLN A 373 -13.89 -4.25 -5.91
N ILE A 374 -14.00 -5.47 -5.37
CA ILE A 374 -13.03 -6.01 -4.41
C ILE A 374 -11.62 -5.99 -5.02
N PHE A 375 -11.46 -6.43 -6.27
CA PHE A 375 -10.16 -6.41 -6.95
C PHE A 375 -9.63 -4.98 -7.12
N ASN A 376 -10.46 -4.01 -7.51
CA ASN A 376 -10.03 -2.62 -7.63
C ASN A 376 -9.58 -2.04 -6.29
N GLU A 377 -10.26 -2.41 -5.20
CA GLU A 377 -9.95 -1.93 -3.85
C GLU A 377 -8.70 -2.62 -3.27
N THR A 378 -8.43 -3.88 -3.63
CA THR A 378 -7.39 -4.70 -2.99
C THR A 378 -6.18 -5.00 -3.88
N THR A 379 -6.29 -4.77 -5.19
CA THR A 379 -5.31 -5.11 -6.23
C THR A 379 -4.93 -6.60 -6.28
N ASN A 380 -5.61 -7.47 -5.52
CA ASN A 380 -5.24 -8.87 -5.38
C ASN A 380 -5.82 -9.71 -6.52
N ILE A 381 -4.96 -10.10 -7.47
CA ILE A 381 -5.38 -10.79 -8.71
C ILE A 381 -5.89 -12.22 -8.46
N GLU A 382 -5.51 -12.85 -7.34
CA GLU A 382 -5.99 -14.19 -6.99
C GLU A 382 -7.51 -14.21 -6.86
N ILE A 383 -8.11 -13.12 -6.38
CA ILE A 383 -9.57 -13.02 -6.24
C ILE A 383 -10.25 -13.15 -7.60
N LEU A 384 -9.75 -12.44 -8.62
CA LEU A 384 -10.27 -12.56 -9.98
C LEU A 384 -10.00 -13.95 -10.55
N CYS A 385 -8.79 -14.48 -10.33
CA CYS A 385 -8.39 -15.79 -10.84
C CYS A 385 -9.23 -16.93 -10.26
N GLU A 386 -9.44 -16.95 -8.95
CA GLU A 386 -10.23 -18.00 -8.29
C GLU A 386 -11.66 -18.04 -8.79
N ILE A 387 -12.23 -16.90 -9.21
CA ILE A 387 -13.61 -16.86 -9.68
C ILE A 387 -13.72 -17.17 -11.17
N ILE A 388 -12.80 -16.63 -11.98
CA ILE A 388 -12.86 -16.73 -13.44
C ILE A 388 -12.25 -18.05 -13.93
N LEU A 389 -11.15 -18.51 -13.31
CA LEU A 389 -10.37 -19.68 -13.73
C LEU A 389 -10.81 -20.99 -13.06
N LYS A 390 -11.81 -20.98 -12.18
CA LYS A 390 -12.24 -22.11 -11.32
C LYS A 390 -12.54 -23.44 -12.03
N LYS A 391 -12.62 -23.46 -13.38
CA LYS A 391 -12.71 -24.69 -14.18
C LYS A 391 -11.38 -25.43 -14.39
N GLU A 392 -10.22 -24.82 -14.17
CA GLU A 392 -8.90 -25.44 -14.46
C GLU A 392 -7.99 -25.62 -13.23
N ILE A 393 -8.37 -25.07 -12.07
CA ILE A 393 -7.53 -25.09 -10.84
C ILE A 393 -7.40 -26.50 -10.23
N SER A 394 -8.25 -27.47 -10.59
CA SER A 394 -8.21 -28.83 -10.03
C SER A 394 -6.96 -29.66 -10.36
N HIS A 395 -6.03 -29.13 -11.17
CA HIS A 395 -4.79 -29.81 -11.56
C HIS A 395 -3.49 -29.06 -11.21
N VAL A 396 -3.56 -27.92 -10.53
CA VAL A 396 -2.37 -27.17 -10.10
C VAL A 396 -1.99 -27.56 -8.65
N SER A 397 -0.69 -27.69 -8.41
CA SER A 397 -0.04 -28.44 -7.33
C SER A 397 -0.58 -28.27 -5.90
N GLU A 398 -0.46 -29.34 -5.09
CA GLU A 398 -0.78 -29.45 -3.65
C GLU A 398 -0.11 -28.42 -2.70
N ASN A 399 0.64 -27.44 -3.22
CA ASN A 399 1.36 -26.42 -2.46
C ASN A 399 0.64 -25.06 -2.37
N ASP A 400 -0.60 -24.93 -2.85
CA ASP A 400 -1.31 -23.65 -2.90
C ASP A 400 -1.81 -23.20 -1.51
N GLN A 401 -0.93 -22.52 -0.76
CA GLN A 401 -1.22 -21.88 0.54
C GLN A 401 -2.10 -20.62 0.45
N TYR A 402 -2.52 -20.21 -0.75
CA TYR A 402 -3.18 -18.91 -1.00
C TYR A 402 -4.60 -19.05 -1.57
N GLN A 403 -5.33 -20.13 -1.25
CA GLN A 403 -6.74 -20.24 -1.63
C GLN A 403 -7.61 -19.39 -0.70
N TYR A 404 -8.34 -18.45 -1.26
CA TYR A 404 -9.24 -17.53 -0.55
C TYR A 404 -10.67 -18.06 -0.43
N PHE A 405 -11.15 -18.80 -1.43
CA PHE A 405 -12.51 -19.32 -1.47
C PHE A 405 -12.54 -20.85 -1.34
N SER A 406 -13.05 -21.34 -0.20
CA SER A 406 -13.31 -22.76 0.04
C SER A 406 -14.47 -23.25 -0.84
N SER A 407 -14.16 -23.66 -2.07
CA SER A 407 -15.06 -24.35 -3.01
C SER A 407 -16.41 -23.66 -3.27
N SER A 408 -16.50 -22.84 -4.32
CA SER A 408 -17.80 -22.40 -4.85
C SER A 408 -18.06 -22.94 -6.25
N ASN A 409 -18.97 -23.92 -6.33
CA ASN A 409 -19.66 -24.29 -7.56
C ASN A 409 -20.75 -23.23 -7.78
N TYR A 410 -20.76 -22.52 -8.93
CA TYR A 410 -21.93 -21.88 -9.60
C TYR A 410 -21.74 -20.48 -10.25
N LEU A 411 -20.59 -19.81 -10.17
CA LEU A 411 -20.53 -18.39 -10.58
C LEU A 411 -20.52 -18.10 -12.10
N ILE A 412 -20.12 -19.03 -12.97
CA ILE A 412 -20.03 -18.75 -14.42
C ILE A 412 -21.43 -18.54 -15.06
N SER A 413 -22.51 -18.98 -14.42
CA SER A 413 -23.85 -18.94 -15.02
C SER A 413 -24.51 -17.55 -15.08
N THR A 414 -23.97 -16.54 -14.39
CA THR A 414 -24.61 -15.21 -14.25
C THR A 414 -23.69 -14.04 -14.62
N PHE A 415 -22.90 -14.15 -15.70
CA PHE A 415 -22.22 -13.00 -16.31
C PHE A 415 -23.24 -12.03 -16.94
N ASP A 416 -24.05 -11.36 -16.11
CA ASP A 416 -25.00 -10.36 -16.53
C ASP A 416 -24.27 -9.05 -16.82
N LEU A 417 -23.88 -8.88 -18.08
CA LEU A 417 -23.19 -7.69 -18.59
C LEU A 417 -23.93 -6.39 -18.27
N ASN A 418 -25.26 -6.41 -18.09
CA ASN A 418 -26.03 -5.21 -17.78
C ASN A 418 -25.78 -4.73 -16.34
N GLN A 419 -25.64 -5.64 -15.38
CA GLN A 419 -25.28 -5.30 -13.99
C GLN A 419 -23.84 -4.82 -13.89
N ILE A 420 -22.94 -5.44 -14.66
CA ILE A 420 -21.55 -5.02 -14.74
C ILE A 420 -21.52 -3.57 -15.24
N HIS A 421 -22.19 -3.26 -16.36
CA HIS A 421 -22.21 -1.93 -16.97
C HIS A 421 -22.65 -0.79 -16.03
N SER A 422 -23.73 -0.95 -15.26
CA SER A 422 -24.17 0.09 -14.31
C SER A 422 -23.13 0.37 -13.22
N ASN A 423 -22.39 -0.67 -12.84
CA ASN A 423 -21.34 -0.54 -11.84
C ASN A 423 -20.02 -0.10 -12.47
N LEU A 424 -19.76 -0.43 -13.75
CA LEU A 424 -18.63 0.11 -14.51
C LEU A 424 -18.68 1.63 -14.52
N LEU A 425 -19.86 2.21 -14.79
CA LEU A 425 -20.08 3.66 -14.83
C LEU A 425 -19.72 4.38 -13.52
N ASN A 426 -19.78 3.69 -12.38
CA ASN A 426 -19.50 4.25 -11.06
C ASN A 426 -18.09 3.90 -10.54
N LEU A 427 -17.38 3.00 -11.22
CA LEU A 427 -16.08 2.49 -10.78
C LEU A 427 -14.98 3.15 -11.60
N GLN A 428 -14.11 3.90 -10.92
CA GLN A 428 -12.81 4.28 -11.45
C GLN A 428 -11.92 3.03 -11.42
N PHE A 429 -11.96 2.18 -12.45
CA PHE A 429 -11.06 1.02 -12.48
C PHE A 429 -9.63 1.52 -12.71
N SER A 430 -8.74 0.98 -11.89
CA SER A 430 -7.30 1.24 -11.96
C SER A 430 -6.60 0.41 -13.04
N PHE A 431 -7.28 -0.55 -13.69
CA PHE A 431 -6.62 -1.56 -14.54
C PHE A 431 -7.16 -1.58 -15.97
N SER A 432 -6.32 -1.25 -16.95
CA SER A 432 -6.67 -1.22 -18.38
C SER A 432 -7.08 -2.59 -18.95
N PHE A 433 -6.51 -3.70 -18.47
CA PHE A 433 -6.82 -5.04 -19.00
C PHE A 433 -8.29 -5.43 -18.81
N LEU A 434 -8.92 -5.01 -17.70
CA LEU A 434 -10.35 -5.21 -17.46
C LEU A 434 -11.20 -4.43 -18.47
N TYR A 435 -10.84 -3.17 -18.73
CA TYR A 435 -11.53 -2.37 -19.75
C TYR A 435 -11.38 -2.99 -21.13
N SER A 436 -10.17 -3.42 -21.51
CA SER A 436 -9.92 -4.09 -22.78
C SER A 436 -10.82 -5.31 -22.97
N PHE A 437 -11.00 -6.13 -21.93
CA PHE A 437 -11.90 -7.27 -21.99
C PHE A 437 -13.38 -6.87 -22.09
N LEU A 438 -13.81 -5.87 -21.32
CA LEU A 438 -15.20 -5.43 -21.30
C LEU A 438 -15.60 -4.78 -22.64
N LEU A 439 -14.74 -3.94 -23.23
CA LEU A 439 -14.99 -3.28 -24.51
C LEU A 439 -15.11 -4.24 -25.69
N GLN A 440 -14.61 -5.48 -25.57
CA GLN A 440 -14.79 -6.52 -26.60
C GLN A 440 -16.20 -7.14 -26.61
N GLN A 441 -17.02 -6.89 -25.58
CA GLN A 441 -18.35 -7.51 -25.46
C GLN A 441 -19.39 -6.79 -26.34
N THR A 442 -19.97 -7.51 -27.30
CA THR A 442 -20.93 -6.98 -28.30
C THR A 442 -22.22 -6.39 -27.72
N LYS A 443 -22.56 -6.73 -26.47
CA LYS A 443 -23.76 -6.24 -25.78
C LYS A 443 -23.54 -4.96 -24.97
N ILE A 444 -22.28 -4.54 -24.80
CA ILE A 444 -21.98 -3.28 -24.14
C ILE A 444 -22.18 -2.17 -25.19
N ASP A 445 -23.33 -1.51 -25.13
CA ASP A 445 -23.56 -0.31 -25.95
C ASP A 445 -22.84 0.88 -25.31
N VAL A 446 -21.60 1.09 -25.75
CA VAL A 446 -20.75 2.23 -25.36
C VAL A 446 -21.41 3.58 -25.72
N ASN A 447 -22.48 3.58 -26.53
CA ASN A 447 -23.19 4.76 -27.02
C ASN A 447 -24.62 4.88 -26.49
N LEU A 448 -25.03 4.15 -25.44
CA LEU A 448 -26.38 4.21 -24.87
C LEU A 448 -26.69 5.60 -24.25
N LYS A 449 -27.07 6.52 -25.14
CA LYS A 449 -27.91 7.74 -25.03
C LYS A 449 -27.73 8.62 -23.79
N ASN A 450 -26.84 9.60 -23.91
CA ASN A 450 -26.68 10.88 -23.19
C ASN A 450 -25.42 11.01 -22.33
N ASN A 451 -24.78 9.89 -21.99
CA ASN A 451 -23.41 9.92 -21.49
C ASN A 451 -22.55 9.30 -22.58
N ILE A 452 -21.92 10.12 -23.41
CA ILE A 452 -20.69 9.66 -24.07
C ILE A 452 -19.86 9.09 -22.94
N PHE A 453 -19.48 7.82 -23.02
CA PHE A 453 -18.50 7.25 -22.12
C PHE A 453 -17.24 8.13 -22.23
N ILE A 454 -17.13 9.17 -21.38
CA ILE A 454 -15.85 9.77 -20.99
C ILE A 454 -15.17 8.77 -20.05
N PHE A 455 -15.20 7.50 -20.43
CA PHE A 455 -14.40 6.46 -19.83
C PHE A 455 -13.07 6.58 -20.52
N GLN A 456 -12.06 6.86 -19.68
CA GLN A 456 -10.66 7.08 -20.04
C GLN A 456 -10.23 8.53 -20.37
N PHE A 457 -11.01 9.58 -20.06
CA PHE A 457 -10.59 10.97 -20.33
C PHE A 457 -10.81 12.03 -19.22
N MET A 458 -11.20 11.67 -17.99
CA MET A 458 -10.94 12.56 -16.84
C MET A 458 -9.44 12.59 -16.46
N ILE A 459 -8.63 11.67 -17.01
CA ILE A 459 -7.16 11.67 -16.94
C ILE A 459 -6.53 12.58 -18.02
N HIS A 460 -7.29 13.19 -18.93
CA HIS A 460 -6.74 14.00 -20.03
C HIS A 460 -7.49 15.31 -20.34
N PHE A 461 -8.44 15.74 -19.50
CA PHE A 461 -9.10 17.06 -19.65
C PHE A 461 -8.40 18.21 -18.89
N TYR A 462 -7.12 18.04 -18.58
CA TYR A 462 -6.23 19.14 -18.24
C TYR A 462 -5.17 19.28 -19.34
N PHE A 463 -5.61 19.71 -20.53
CA PHE A 463 -4.77 20.32 -21.56
C PHE A 463 -5.08 21.82 -21.63
#